data_AF-A0A1H0B1B4-F1
#
_entry.id   AF-A0A1H0B1B4-F1
#
_cell.length_a   1.000
_cell.length_b   1.000
_cell.length_c   1.000
_cell.angle_alpha   90.00
_cell.angle_beta   90.00
_cell.angle_gamma   90.00
#
_symmetry.space_group_name_H-M   'P 1'
#
loop_
_entity.id
_entity.type
_entity.pdbx_description
1 polymer ?
#
loop_
_entity_poly.entity_id
_entity_poly.type
_entity_poly.pdbx_seq_one_letter_code
_entity_poly.pdbx_strand_id
1 'polypeptide(L)'
;MTRHFAVLATLGLLAACAIPPQGVSAQNIAEFDAAVASVGCRLMTESDYLPVELQTGLTREQVLDIAKYKLAADQAESLEEGGIVLTTGACA
;
A
#
# COMPACT_ATOMS: atom_id res chain seq x y z
N MET A 1 34.20 -28.01 24.32
CA MET A 1 34.31 -28.43 22.90
C MET A 1 33.00 -28.09 22.22
N THR A 2 32.93 -26.87 21.70
CA THR A 2 31.72 -26.21 21.19
C THR A 2 31.50 -26.62 19.73
N ARG A 3 30.37 -27.25 19.41
CA ARG A 3 29.98 -27.56 18.02
C ARG A 3 28.60 -26.96 17.75
N HIS A 4 28.60 -25.68 17.38
CA HIS A 4 27.44 -25.03 16.79
C HIS A 4 27.37 -25.44 15.32
N PHE A 5 26.40 -26.28 14.97
CA PHE A 5 26.01 -26.52 13.58
C PHE A 5 25.27 -25.27 13.09
N ALA A 6 25.95 -24.43 12.31
CA ALA A 6 25.34 -23.33 11.58
C ALA A 6 24.61 -23.91 10.35
N VAL A 7 23.31 -24.11 10.46
CA VAL A 7 22.44 -24.35 9.30
C VAL A 7 22.11 -22.98 8.71
N LEU A 8 22.79 -22.61 7.62
CA LEU A 8 22.38 -21.51 6.75
C LEU A 8 21.05 -21.88 6.10
N ALA A 9 19.95 -21.47 6.71
CA ALA A 9 18.66 -21.43 6.07
C ALA A 9 18.67 -20.26 5.08
N THR A 10 18.99 -20.54 3.81
CA THR A 10 18.67 -19.67 2.69
C THR A 10 17.15 -19.61 2.55
N LEU A 11 16.51 -18.73 3.33
CA LEU A 11 15.14 -18.29 3.03
C LEU A 11 15.21 -17.51 1.72
N GLY A 12 14.79 -18.16 0.64
CA GLY A 12 14.51 -17.45 -0.60
C GLY A 12 13.42 -16.42 -0.32
N LEU A 13 13.76 -15.14 -0.48
CA LEU A 13 12.77 -14.07 -0.51
C LEU A 13 11.86 -14.33 -1.71
N LEU A 14 10.73 -14.99 -1.45
CA LEU A 14 9.55 -14.83 -2.29
C LEU A 14 9.14 -13.37 -2.09
N ALA A 15 9.73 -12.46 -2.88
CA ALA A 15 9.15 -11.14 -3.06
C ALA A 15 7.71 -11.41 -3.51
N ALA A 16 6.75 -11.14 -2.62
CA ALA A 16 5.34 -11.28 -2.92
C ALA A 16 5.07 -10.37 -4.11
N CYS A 17 4.97 -10.94 -5.30
CA CYS A 17 4.60 -10.21 -6.51
C CYS A 17 3.12 -9.86 -6.36
N ALA A 18 2.83 -8.81 -5.58
CA ALA A 18 1.52 -8.21 -5.57
C ALA A 18 1.29 -7.64 -6.97
N ILE A 19 0.36 -8.26 -7.70
CA ILE A 19 0.00 -7.85 -9.07
C ILE A 19 -0.86 -6.59 -8.98
N PRO A 20 -0.47 -5.48 -9.66
CA PRO A 20 -1.25 -4.25 -9.68
C PRO A 20 -2.69 -4.47 -10.18
N PRO A 21 -3.65 -3.66 -9.73
CA PRO A 21 -5.02 -3.70 -10.24
C PRO A 21 -5.09 -3.48 -11.76
N GLN A 22 -6.15 -3.99 -12.40
CA GLN A 22 -6.37 -3.78 -13.83
C GLN A 22 -6.55 -2.28 -14.13
N GLY A 23 -5.93 -1.81 -15.22
CA GLY A 23 -6.00 -0.40 -15.61
C GLY A 23 -5.24 0.56 -14.68
N VAL A 24 -4.45 0.04 -13.73
CA VAL A 24 -3.60 0.84 -12.84
C VAL A 24 -2.13 0.58 -13.20
N SER A 25 -1.41 1.65 -13.53
CA SER A 25 0.03 1.58 -13.79
C SER A 25 0.84 1.69 -12.49
N ALA A 26 2.12 1.32 -12.51
CA ALA A 26 3.01 1.54 -11.37
C ALA A 26 3.15 3.04 -11.02
N GLN A 27 3.08 3.92 -12.03
CA GLN A 27 3.09 5.36 -11.84
C GLN A 27 1.84 5.82 -11.08
N ASN A 28 0.66 5.28 -11.42
CA ASN A 28 -0.59 5.58 -10.72
C ASN A 28 -0.52 5.20 -9.23
N ILE A 29 0.16 4.09 -8.91
CA ILE A 29 0.36 3.65 -7.52
C ILE A 29 1.27 4.63 -6.77
N ALA A 30 2.34 5.10 -7.41
CA ALA A 30 3.23 6.09 -6.81
C ALA A 30 2.53 7.45 -6.61
N GLU A 31 1.70 7.88 -7.56
CA GLU A 31 0.88 9.08 -7.45
C GLU A 31 -0.19 8.96 -6.37
N PHE A 32 -0.80 7.79 -6.24
CA PHE A 32 -1.69 7.47 -5.12
C PHE A 32 -0.95 7.60 -3.78
N ASP A 33 0.23 7.00 -3.63
CA ASP A 33 0.99 7.09 -2.37
C ASP A 33 1.31 8.54 -2.00
N ALA A 34 1.72 9.35 -2.99
CA ALA A 34 2.00 10.77 -2.79
C ALA A 34 0.74 11.57 -2.42
N ALA A 35 -0.40 11.30 -3.08
CA ALA A 35 -1.65 11.97 -2.80
C ALA A 35 -2.24 11.58 -1.44
N VAL A 36 -2.08 10.33 -1.00
CA VAL A 36 -2.49 9.88 0.34
C VAL A 36 -1.62 10.53 1.42
N ALA A 37 -0.31 10.67 1.17
CA ALA A 37 0.57 11.40 2.07
C ALA A 37 0.17 12.89 2.20
N SER A 38 -0.30 13.53 1.12
CA SER A 38 -0.71 14.94 1.15
C SER A 38 -1.98 15.19 1.97
N VAL A 39 -2.81 14.16 2.21
CA VAL A 39 -4.02 14.24 3.03
C VAL A 39 -3.87 13.63 4.43
N GLY A 40 -2.64 13.30 4.85
CA GLY A 40 -2.37 12.81 6.21
C GLY A 40 -2.37 11.28 6.34
N CYS A 41 -2.06 10.56 5.27
CA CYS A 41 -1.75 9.12 5.26
C CYS A 41 -2.92 8.17 5.55
N ARG A 42 -4.12 8.69 5.81
CA ARG A 42 -5.33 7.90 6.11
C ARG A 42 -6.40 8.15 5.06
N LEU A 43 -7.12 7.09 4.70
CA LEU A 43 -8.33 7.16 3.87
C LEU A 43 -9.46 6.47 4.62
N MET A 44 -10.38 7.24 5.21
CA MET A 44 -11.49 6.71 6.01
C MET A 44 -12.84 7.10 5.46
N THR A 45 -12.96 8.36 5.06
CA THR A 45 -14.22 9.00 4.70
C THR A 45 -14.13 9.54 3.29
N GLU A 46 -15.29 9.85 2.70
CA GLU A 46 -15.38 10.46 1.36
C GLU A 46 -14.49 11.70 1.19
N SER A 47 -14.34 12.51 2.26
CA SER A 47 -13.48 13.70 2.23
C SER A 47 -11.99 13.40 2.09
N ASP A 48 -11.56 12.17 2.41
CA ASP A 48 -10.17 11.73 2.26
C ASP A 48 -9.92 11.19 0.85
N TYR A 49 -10.91 10.51 0.26
CA TYR A 49 -10.81 9.92 -1.08
C TYR A 49 -10.89 10.97 -2.19
N LEU A 50 -11.78 11.96 -2.06
CA LEU A 50 -11.99 12.98 -3.10
C LEU A 50 -10.71 13.74 -3.50
N PRO A 51 -9.88 14.24 -2.57
CA PRO A 51 -8.62 14.89 -2.94
C PRO A 51 -7.64 13.93 -3.63
N VAL A 52 -7.63 12.64 -3.30
CA VAL A 52 -6.76 11.66 -3.95
C VAL A 52 -7.19 11.43 -5.39
N GLU A 53 -8.49 11.27 -5.64
CA GLU A 53 -9.05 11.17 -7.01
C GLU A 53 -8.70 12.41 -7.84
N LEU A 54 -8.86 13.61 -7.27
CA LEU A 54 -8.57 14.86 -7.96
C LEU A 54 -7.08 15.04 -8.27
N GLN A 55 -6.19 14.66 -7.35
CA GLN A 55 -4.73 14.79 -7.54
C GLN A 55 -4.18 13.79 -8.55
N THR A 56 -4.74 12.59 -8.59
CA THR A 56 -4.23 11.47 -9.41
C THR A 56 -4.97 11.30 -10.74
N GLY A 57 -6.17 11.87 -10.87
CA GLY A 57 -7.06 11.63 -12.00
C GLY A 57 -7.65 10.20 -12.05
N LEU A 58 -7.47 9.41 -10.99
CA LEU A 58 -8.00 8.05 -10.88
C LEU A 58 -9.49 8.07 -10.57
N THR A 59 -10.20 7.05 -11.04
CA THR A 59 -11.59 6.84 -10.65
C THR A 59 -11.68 6.35 -9.20
N ARG A 60 -12.83 6.55 -8.56
CA ARG A 60 -13.12 5.98 -7.24
C ARG A 60 -12.78 4.49 -7.14
N GLU A 61 -13.18 3.71 -8.15
CA GLU A 61 -12.92 2.27 -8.19
C GLU A 61 -11.42 1.96 -8.21
N GLN A 62 -10.64 2.66 -9.04
CA GLN A 62 -9.19 2.49 -9.09
C GLN A 62 -8.52 2.86 -7.77
N VAL A 63 -8.94 3.95 -7.11
CA VAL A 63 -8.42 4.35 -5.80
C VAL A 63 -8.71 3.29 -4.74
N LEU A 64 -9.92 2.72 -4.73
CA LEU A 64 -10.28 1.63 -3.81
C LEU A 64 -9.51 0.34 -4.11
N ASP A 65 -9.28 0.02 -5.37
CA ASP A 65 -8.53 -1.18 -5.75
C ASP A 65 -7.03 -1.05 -5.44
N ILE A 66 -6.45 0.15 -5.57
CA ILE A 66 -5.10 0.42 -5.09
C ILE A 66 -5.04 0.30 -3.55
N ALA A 67 -6.03 0.83 -2.83
CA ALA A 67 -6.09 0.68 -1.37
C ALA A 67 -6.11 -0.80 -0.93
N LYS A 68 -6.94 -1.63 -1.58
CA LYS A 68 -6.97 -3.09 -1.33
C LYS A 68 -5.64 -3.76 -1.71
N TYR A 69 -5.04 -3.34 -2.81
CA TYR A 69 -3.73 -3.82 -3.25
C TYR A 69 -2.65 -3.53 -2.20
N LYS A 70 -2.66 -2.32 -1.62
CA LYS A 70 -1.73 -1.92 -0.56
C LYS A 70 -1.92 -2.72 0.72
N LEU A 71 -3.16 -2.98 1.13
CA LEU A 71 -3.46 -3.90 2.24
C LEU A 71 -2.92 -5.31 1.98
N ALA A 72 -3.16 -5.86 0.79
CA ALA A 72 -2.72 -7.20 0.43
C ALA A 72 -1.19 -7.33 0.31
N ALA A 73 -0.49 -6.22 0.12
CA ALA A 73 0.96 -6.14 0.04
C ALA A 73 1.62 -5.80 1.40
N ASP A 74 0.86 -5.77 2.50
CA ASP A 74 1.32 -5.33 3.83
C ASP A 74 1.91 -3.91 3.83
N GLN A 75 1.44 -3.04 2.92
CA GLN A 75 1.88 -1.64 2.77
C GLN A 75 0.88 -0.64 3.37
N ALA A 76 -0.21 -1.15 3.92
CA ALA A 76 -1.26 -0.42 4.59
C ALA A 76 -1.88 -1.30 5.67
N GLU A 77 -2.51 -0.66 6.66
CA GLU A 77 -3.28 -1.33 7.70
C GLU A 77 -4.73 -0.85 7.68
N SER A 78 -5.66 -1.77 7.98
CA SER A 78 -7.07 -1.43 8.16
C SER A 78 -7.27 -0.74 9.51
N LEU A 79 -8.07 0.32 9.52
CA LEU A 79 -8.41 1.03 10.76
C LEU A 79 -9.67 0.42 11.40
N GLU A 80 -9.73 0.37 12.73
CA GLU A 80 -10.88 -0.19 13.48
C GLU A 80 -12.21 0.51 13.14
N GLU A 81 -12.14 1.81 12.88
CA GLU A 81 -13.26 2.69 12.53
C GLU A 81 -13.64 2.60 11.04
N GLY A 82 -12.92 1.79 10.26
CA GLY A 82 -13.03 1.67 8.81
C GLY A 82 -11.99 2.50 8.06
N GLY A 83 -11.72 2.10 6.81
CA GLY A 83 -10.68 2.71 5.98
C GLY A 83 -9.30 2.10 6.18
N ILE A 84 -8.28 2.80 5.67
CA ILE A 84 -6.89 2.36 5.70
C ILE A 84 -5.92 3.47 6.14
N VAL A 85 -4.77 3.08 6.64
CA VAL A 85 -3.58 3.93 6.81
C VAL A 85 -2.42 3.33 6.04
N LEU A 86 -1.70 4.15 5.26
CA LEU A 86 -0.47 3.68 4.62
C LEU A 86 0.66 3.58 5.65
N THR A 87 1.48 2.54 5.56
CA THR A 87 2.61 2.29 6.47
C THR A 87 3.95 2.28 5.74
N THR A 88 3.97 2.86 4.54
CA THR A 88 5.12 2.86 3.64
C THR A 88 5.37 4.25 3.04
N GLY A 89 6.57 4.43 2.48
CA GLY A 89 6.96 5.69 1.83
C GLY A 89 6.97 6.86 2.81
N ALA A 90 6.33 7.97 2.43
CA ALA A 90 6.22 9.17 3.26
C ALA A 90 5.27 9.01 4.47
N CYS A 91 4.55 7.89 4.56
CA CYS A 91 3.59 7.56 5.60
C CYS A 91 4.10 6.55 6.64
N ALA A 92 5.39 6.20 6.59
CA ALA A 92 6.07 5.30 7.53
C ALA A 92 6.82 6.06 8.63
#